data_AF-A0A8J2FG00-F1
#
_entry.id   AF-A0A8J2FG00-F1
#
_cell.length_a   1.000
_cell.length_b   1.000
_cell.length_c   1.000
_cell.angle_alpha   90.00
_cell.angle_beta   90.00
_cell.angle_gamma   90.00
#
_symmetry.space_group_name_H-M   'P 1'
#
loop_
_entity.id
_entity.type
_entity.pdbx_description
1 polymer ?
#
loop_
_entity_poly.entity_id
_entity_poly.type
_entity_poly.pdbx_seq_one_letter_code
_entity_poly.pdbx_strand_id
1 'polypeptide(L)' 'MVKVMKKMKKSTIARGVFARSQVWKGLKVKTSAGLKKSDLFKNKWGRIVSKHASKVATVNVLKKAK' A
#
# COMPACT_ATOMS: atom_id res chain seq x y z
N MET A 1 -17.95 -35.27 -13.59
CA MET A 1 -17.81 -35.13 -12.12
C MET A 1 -16.93 -33.91 -11.83
N VAL A 2 -17.40 -32.93 -11.05
CA VAL A 2 -16.63 -31.71 -10.69
C VAL A 2 -15.93 -31.94 -9.35
N LYS A 3 -14.60 -31.76 -9.31
CA LYS A 3 -13.79 -31.94 -8.10
C LYS A 3 -14.00 -30.77 -7.14
N VAL A 4 -14.60 -31.02 -5.98
CA VAL A 4 -14.75 -30.00 -4.92
C VAL A 4 -13.38 -29.70 -4.32
N MET A 5 -12.89 -28.48 -4.50
CA MET A 5 -11.60 -28.02 -3.95
C MET A 5 -11.81 -27.32 -2.60
N LYS A 6 -10.90 -27.55 -1.63
CA LYS A 6 -10.91 -26.83 -0.34
C LYS A 6 -10.59 -25.35 -0.53
N LYS A 7 -11.28 -24.48 0.20
CA LYS A 7 -11.04 -23.03 0.21
C LYS A 7 -9.69 -22.73 0.86
N MET A 8 -8.78 -22.10 0.12
CA MET A 8 -7.47 -21.70 0.65
C MET A 8 -7.55 -20.43 1.50
N LYS A 9 -6.76 -20.39 2.60
CA LYS A 9 -6.62 -19.20 3.45
C LYS A 9 -5.83 -18.11 2.72
N LYS A 10 -6.44 -16.94 2.53
CA LYS A 10 -5.76 -15.79 1.93
C LYS A 10 -4.67 -15.25 2.87
N SER A 11 -3.56 -14.81 2.31
CA SER A 11 -2.47 -14.18 3.07
C SER A 11 -2.88 -12.81 3.60
N THR A 12 -2.57 -12.54 4.86
CA THR A 12 -2.82 -11.24 5.51
C THR A 12 -1.81 -10.17 5.10
N ILE A 13 -0.60 -10.59 4.72
CA ILE A 13 0.54 -9.73 4.37
C ILE A 13 0.67 -9.60 2.84
N ALA A 14 0.74 -8.35 2.38
CA ALA A 14 0.99 -7.99 0.99
C ALA A 14 2.49 -7.99 0.70
N ARG A 15 2.90 -8.71 -0.35
CA ARG A 15 4.28 -8.86 -0.80
C ARG A 15 4.39 -8.50 -2.29
N GLY A 16 5.60 -8.21 -2.75
CA GLY A 16 5.90 -7.87 -4.14
C GLY A 16 5.58 -6.41 -4.51
N VAL A 17 5.72 -6.10 -5.80
CA VAL A 17 5.61 -4.74 -6.36
C VAL A 17 4.25 -4.11 -6.08
N PHE A 18 3.17 -4.91 -6.07
CA PHE A 18 1.80 -4.42 -5.84
C PHE A 18 1.37 -4.37 -4.38
N ALA A 19 2.28 -4.56 -3.41
CA ALA A 19 1.91 -4.68 -1.99
C ALA A 19 1.07 -3.51 -1.48
N ARG A 20 1.47 -2.27 -1.80
CA ARG A 20 0.74 -1.05 -1.40
C ARG A 20 -0.64 -0.97 -2.06
N SER A 21 -0.76 -1.37 -3.32
CA SER A 21 -2.03 -1.41 -4.05
C SER A 21 -2.99 -2.45 -3.47
N GLN A 22 -2.49 -3.63 -3.12
CA GLN A 22 -3.29 -4.69 -2.49
C GLN A 22 -3.87 -4.26 -1.14
N VAL A 23 -3.07 -3.58 -0.32
CA VAL A 23 -3.53 -3.05 0.98
C VAL A 23 -4.53 -1.90 0.79
N TRP A 24 -4.28 -0.99 -0.16
CA TRP A 24 -5.18 0.12 -0.45
C TRP A 24 -6.57 -0.35 -0.88
N LYS A 25 -6.62 -1.37 -1.73
CA LYS A 25 -7.86 -2.04 -2.19
C LYS A 25 -8.54 -2.88 -1.09
N GLY A 26 -7.91 -3.07 0.06
CA GLY A 26 -8.46 -3.90 1.15
C GLY A 26 -8.33 -5.41 0.92
N LEU A 27 -7.55 -5.84 -0.07
CA LEU A 27 -7.33 -7.26 -0.35
C LEU A 27 -6.50 -7.94 0.76
N LYS A 28 -5.69 -7.13 1.45
CA LYS A 28 -4.75 -7.56 2.49
C LYS A 28 -4.66 -6.50 3.59
N VAL A 29 -4.21 -6.91 4.77
CA VAL A 29 -4.22 -6.07 5.98
C VAL A 29 -3.03 -5.11 6.03
N LYS A 30 -1.83 -5.61 5.75
CA LYS A 30 -0.58 -4.84 5.87
C LYS A 30 0.44 -5.23 4.79
N THR A 31 1.38 -4.33 4.47
CA THR A 31 2.53 -4.68 3.62
C THR A 31 3.57 -5.47 4.41
N SER A 32 4.56 -6.06 3.73
CA SER A 32 5.72 -6.68 4.37
C SER A 32 6.45 -5.72 5.32
N ALA A 33 6.47 -4.42 5.00
CA ALA A 33 7.03 -3.36 5.84
C ALA A 33 6.08 -2.88 6.96
N GLY A 34 4.94 -3.53 7.16
CA GLY A 34 4.00 -3.22 8.24
C GLY A 34 3.00 -2.10 7.97
N LEU A 35 3.03 -1.46 6.79
CA LEU A 35 2.12 -0.36 6.45
C LEU A 35 0.67 -0.85 6.27
N LYS A 36 -0.27 -0.21 6.95
CA LYS A 36 -1.72 -0.41 6.78
C LYS A 36 -2.30 0.63 5.83
N LYS A 37 -3.57 0.46 5.45
CA LYS A 37 -4.30 1.43 4.61
C LYS A 37 -4.31 2.84 5.20
N SER A 38 -4.36 2.96 6.53
CA SER A 38 -4.27 4.22 7.28
C SER A 38 -2.96 4.97 7.03
N ASP A 39 -1.88 4.26 6.67
CA ASP A 39 -0.54 4.81 6.57
C ASP A 39 -0.16 5.11 5.11
N LEU A 40 -1.05 4.76 4.19
CA LEU A 40 -0.92 4.98 2.76
C LEU A 40 -1.67 6.25 2.33
N PHE A 41 -1.20 6.82 1.24
CA PHE A 41 -1.76 8.02 0.62
C PHE A 41 -1.70 7.88 -0.90
N LYS A 42 -2.77 8.24 -1.60
CA LYS A 42 -2.80 8.32 -3.05
C LYS A 42 -2.44 9.75 -3.46
N ASN A 43 -1.31 9.91 -4.15
CA ASN A 43 -0.88 11.23 -4.61
C ASN A 43 -1.61 11.67 -5.88
N LYS A 44 -1.38 12.93 -6.31
CA LYS A 44 -2.00 13.51 -7.51
C LYS A 44 -1.75 12.72 -8.80
N TRP A 45 -0.62 12.00 -8.87
CA TRP A 45 -0.27 11.14 -10.00
C TRP A 45 -0.85 9.73 -9.90
N GLY A 46 -1.75 9.49 -8.95
CA GLY A 46 -2.41 8.19 -8.75
C GLY A 46 -1.53 7.11 -8.09
N ARG A 47 -0.30 7.44 -7.68
CA ARG A 47 0.62 6.50 -7.02
C ARG A 47 0.28 6.39 -5.54
N ILE A 48 0.33 5.17 -5.03
CA ILE A 48 0.13 4.88 -3.61
C ILE A 48 1.49 4.91 -2.91
N VAL A 49 1.69 5.92 -2.09
CA VAL A 49 2.91 6.17 -1.31
C VAL A 49 2.60 6.09 0.19
N SER A 50 3.62 6.04 1.04
CA SER A 50 3.42 6.21 2.48
C SER A 50 3.13 7.67 2.80
N LYS A 51 2.32 7.92 3.83
CA LYS A 51 2.05 9.28 4.35
C LYS A 51 3.34 10.01 4.71
N HIS A 52 4.32 9.29 5.26
CA HIS A 52 5.64 9.85 5.57
C HIS A 52 6.35 10.37 4.30
N ALA A 53 6.41 9.56 3.25
CA ALA A 53 7.04 9.98 1.98
C ALA A 53 6.33 11.20 1.37
N SER A 54 5.00 11.29 1.50
CA SER A 54 4.25 12.46 1.04
C SER A 54 4.65 13.74 1.79
N LYS A 55 4.83 13.67 3.11
CA LYS A 55 5.25 14.83 3.94
C LYS A 55 6.67 15.28 3.63
N VAL A 56 7.60 14.35 3.44
CA VAL A 56 8.99 14.67 3.08
C VAL A 56 9.06 15.40 1.74
N ALA A 57 8.27 14.96 0.75
CA ALA A 57 8.22 15.62 -0.55
C ALA A 57 7.76 17.09 -0.46
N THR A 58 6.76 17.41 0.35
CA THR A 58 6.28 18.79 0.52
C THR A 58 7.29 19.67 1.26
N VAL A 59 7.94 19.14 2.31
CA VAL A 59 8.96 19.88 3.07
C VAL A 59 10.17 20.22 2.20
N ASN A 60 10.62 19.29 1.35
CA ASN A 60 11.76 19.52 0.48
C ASN A 60 11.49 20.58 -0.59
N VAL A 61 10.26 20.66 -1.11
CA VAL A 61 9.86 21.73 -2.04
C VAL A 61 9.90 23.10 -1.35
N LEU A 62 9.36 23.20 -0.14
CA LEU A 62 9.33 24.46 0.63
C LEU A 62 10.72 24.94 1.05
N LYS A 63 11.63 24.01 1.37
CA LYS A 63 13.04 24.36 1.71
C LYS A 63 13.85 24.84 0.51
N LYS A 64 13.49 24.44 -0.72
CA LYS A 64 14.20 24.82 -1.95
C LYS A 64 13.73 26.15 -2.54
N ALA A 65 12.58 26.64 -2.09
CA ALA A 65 11.98 27.92 -2.50
C ALA A 65 12.32 29.08 -1.55
N LYS A 66 13.07 28.81 -0.47
CA LYS A 66 13.67 29.77 0.45
C LYS A 66 15.15 29.89 0.12
#